data_AF-A0A349BPW6-F1
#
_entry.id   AF-A0A349BPW6-F1
#
_cell.length_a   1.000
_cell.length_b   1.000
_cell.length_c   1.000
_cell.angle_alpha   90.00
_cell.angle_beta   90.00
_cell.angle_gamma   90.00
#
_symmetry.space_group_name_H-M   'P 1'
#
loop_
_entity.id
_entity.type
_entity.pdbx_description
1 polymer ?
#
loop_
_entity_poly.entity_id
_entity_poly.type
_entity_poly.pdbx_seq_one_letter_code
_entity_poly.pdbx_strand_id
1 'polypeptide(L)'
;MLPYILHTLIVRLKIHKEVETVVNIPTTMLMGIALVIFSYHLTAPIRELSTLVTRSTIAVALATVMLGLLMMITRRHAVTQIIGFLAMENGLFFAATSATYGMPLVVELGVGLDILIAAFIFGIFFFHIRETFDSLDVEQMARLKEEE
;
A
#
# COMPACT_ATOMS: atom_id res chain seq x y z
N MET A 1 4.24 3.98 -33.33
CA MET A 1 5.67 4.33 -33.19
C MET A 1 6.13 4.21 -31.74
N LEU A 2 5.55 4.96 -30.81
CA LEU A 2 5.84 4.87 -29.36
C LEU A 2 5.76 3.44 -28.76
N PRO A 3 4.75 2.60 -29.07
CA PRO A 3 4.69 1.22 -28.52
C PRO A 3 5.80 0.29 -29.02
N TYR A 4 6.30 0.48 -30.25
CA TYR A 4 7.35 -0.37 -30.83
C TYR A 4 8.74 -0.04 -30.26
N ILE A 5 8.98 1.25 -30.00
CA ILE A 5 10.20 1.74 -29.36
C ILE A 5 10.26 1.25 -27.90
N LEU A 6 9.15 1.35 -27.17
CA LEU A 6 9.05 0.82 -25.81
C LEU A 6 9.27 -0.70 -25.76
N HIS A 7 8.64 -1.46 -26.65
CA HIS A 7 8.82 -2.91 -26.72
C HIS A 7 10.29 -3.28 -26.99
N THR A 8 10.94 -2.58 -27.91
CA THR A 8 12.37 -2.81 -28.23
C THR A 8 13.28 -2.45 -27.06
N LEU A 9 12.97 -1.36 -26.32
CA LEU A 9 13.71 -0.95 -25.13
C LEU A 9 13.54 -1.94 -23.97
N ILE A 10 12.31 -2.43 -23.72
CA ILE A 10 12.01 -3.42 -22.68
C ILE A 10 12.79 -4.72 -22.93
N VAL A 11 12.81 -5.19 -24.18
CA VAL A 11 13.54 -6.40 -24.58
C VAL A 11 15.06 -6.20 -24.49
N ARG A 12 15.58 -5.03 -24.87
CA ARG A 12 17.03 -4.74 -24.84
C ARG A 12 17.58 -4.43 -23.46
N LEU A 13 16.83 -3.75 -22.60
CA LEU A 13 17.31 -3.40 -21.26
C LEU A 13 17.24 -4.56 -20.27
N LYS A 14 16.72 -5.73 -20.66
CA LYS A 14 16.34 -6.80 -19.72
C LYS A 14 15.71 -6.17 -18.49
N ILE A 15 14.70 -5.32 -18.71
CA ILE A 15 13.84 -4.87 -17.61
C ILE A 15 13.15 -6.15 -17.15
N HIS A 16 13.84 -6.87 -16.27
CA HIS A 16 13.24 -7.77 -15.34
C HIS A 16 12.29 -6.85 -14.60
N LYS A 17 11.06 -6.84 -15.11
CA LYS A 17 9.91 -6.50 -14.33
C LYS A 17 9.82 -7.61 -13.30
N GLU A 18 10.80 -7.63 -12.38
CA GLU A 18 10.75 -8.26 -11.07
C GLU A 18 9.75 -7.43 -10.26
N VAL A 19 8.53 -7.42 -10.80
CA VAL A 19 7.34 -7.48 -9.99
C VAL A 19 7.38 -8.93 -9.50
N GLU A 20 8.31 -9.24 -8.58
CA GLU A 20 8.27 -10.46 -7.79
C GLU A 20 7.07 -10.32 -6.84
N THR A 21 5.89 -10.37 -7.42
CA THR A 21 4.70 -10.74 -6.66
C THR A 21 4.85 -12.22 -6.35
N VAL A 22 4.77 -12.56 -5.07
CA VAL A 22 4.77 -13.96 -4.58
C VAL A 22 3.59 -14.75 -5.20
N VAL A 23 2.59 -14.04 -5.72
CA VAL A 23 1.34 -14.55 -6.29
C VAL A 23 1.13 -14.00 -7.71
N ASN A 24 0.58 -14.80 -8.63
CA ASN A 24 0.25 -14.38 -9.99
C ASN A 24 -0.51 -13.03 -10.04
N ILE A 25 -0.07 -12.10 -10.90
CA ILE A 25 -0.66 -10.75 -11.08
C ILE A 25 -2.19 -10.79 -11.31
N PRO A 26 -2.75 -11.70 -12.12
CA PRO A 26 -4.21 -11.78 -12.29
C PRO A 26 -4.94 -12.17 -10.98
N THR A 27 -4.36 -13.04 -10.17
CA THR A 27 -4.96 -13.52 -8.93
C THR A 27 -4.99 -12.43 -7.87
N THR A 28 -3.92 -11.63 -7.76
CA THR A 28 -3.89 -10.48 -6.85
C THR A 28 -4.87 -9.39 -7.28
N MET A 29 -5.05 -9.17 -8.58
CA MET A 29 -6.09 -8.28 -9.09
C MET A 29 -7.50 -8.77 -8.76
N LEU A 30 -7.80 -10.05 -8.95
CA LEU A 30 -9.10 -10.63 -8.57
C LEU A 30 -9.37 -10.51 -7.06
N MET A 31 -8.35 -10.79 -6.24
CA MET A 31 -8.44 -10.63 -4.79
C MET A 31 -8.69 -9.16 -4.40
N GLY A 32 -8.02 -8.22 -5.07
CA GLY A 32 -8.26 -6.79 -4.88
C GLY A 32 -9.70 -6.39 -5.21
N ILE A 33 -10.25 -6.85 -6.33
CA ILE A 33 -11.66 -6.59 -6.70
C ILE A 33 -12.60 -7.18 -5.65
N ALA A 34 -12.37 -8.41 -5.21
CA ALA A 34 -13.17 -9.07 -4.18
C ALA A 34 -13.13 -8.30 -2.85
N LEU A 35 -11.96 -7.80 -2.43
CA LEU A 35 -11.79 -6.99 -1.23
C LEU A 35 -12.54 -5.66 -1.32
N VAL A 36 -12.52 -5.00 -2.49
CA VAL A 36 -13.30 -3.77 -2.69
C VAL A 36 -14.80 -4.06 -2.54
N ILE A 37 -15.31 -5.09 -3.22
CA ILE A 37 -16.73 -5.48 -3.10
C ILE A 37 -17.08 -5.80 -1.65
N PHE A 38 -16.24 -6.57 -0.97
CA PHE A 38 -16.39 -6.93 0.43
C PHE A 38 -16.43 -5.69 1.35
N SER A 39 -15.53 -4.73 1.17
CA SER A 39 -15.51 -3.47 1.92
C SER A 39 -16.84 -2.70 1.79
N TYR A 40 -17.38 -2.60 0.56
CA TYR A 40 -18.66 -1.94 0.33
C TYR A 40 -19.84 -2.66 1.01
N HIS A 41 -19.81 -3.99 1.05
CA HIS A 41 -20.80 -4.79 1.77
C HIS A 41 -20.68 -4.62 3.29
N LEU A 42 -19.46 -4.65 3.83
CA LEU A 42 -19.22 -4.52 5.27
C LEU A 42 -19.64 -3.15 5.79
N THR A 43 -19.46 -2.12 4.97
CA THR A 43 -19.83 -0.75 5.33
C THR A 43 -21.32 -0.45 5.09
N ALA A 44 -22.08 -1.32 4.39
CA ALA A 44 -23.50 -1.12 4.08
C ALA A 44 -24.40 -0.75 5.28
N PRO A 45 -24.33 -1.42 6.45
CA PRO A 45 -25.17 -1.05 7.60
C PRO A 45 -24.79 0.32 8.19
N ILE A 46 -23.50 0.65 8.23
CA ILE A 46 -22.99 1.94 8.73
C ILE A 46 -23.41 3.09 7.80
N ARG A 47 -23.51 2.78 6.50
CA ARG A 47 -23.94 3.69 5.43
C ARG A 47 -25.41 4.08 5.51
N GLU A 48 -26.29 3.30 6.11
CA GLU A 48 -27.71 3.66 6.24
C GLU A 48 -27.96 4.70 7.35
N LEU A 49 -27.04 4.79 8.31
CA LEU A 49 -27.15 5.70 9.45
C LEU A 49 -26.50 7.08 9.20
N SER A 50 -25.73 7.23 8.12
CA SER A 50 -24.88 8.41 7.84
C SER A 50 -25.37 9.23 6.64
N THR A 51 -24.99 10.51 6.61
CA THR A 51 -25.28 11.41 5.48
C THR A 51 -24.64 10.90 4.17
N LEU A 52 -25.27 11.24 3.03
CA LEU A 52 -24.90 10.75 1.69
C LEU A 52 -23.40 10.94 1.34
N VAL A 53 -22.75 12.00 1.83
CA VAL A 53 -21.33 12.29 1.57
C VAL A 53 -20.43 11.36 2.37
N THR A 54 -20.68 11.21 3.67
CA THR A 54 -19.99 10.26 4.57
C THR A 54 -20.15 8.81 4.10
N ARG A 55 -21.26 8.51 3.42
CA ARG A 55 -21.63 7.17 2.93
C ARG A 55 -20.62 6.57 1.95
N SER A 56 -20.02 7.38 1.07
CA SER A 56 -19.07 6.87 0.06
C SER A 56 -17.65 6.82 0.60
N THR A 57 -17.26 7.78 1.43
CA THR A 57 -15.88 7.95 1.88
C THR A 57 -15.43 6.82 2.82
N ILE A 58 -16.29 6.34 3.73
CA ILE A 58 -15.94 5.23 4.63
C ILE A 58 -15.67 3.92 3.87
N ALA A 59 -16.50 3.60 2.87
CA ALA A 59 -16.33 2.39 2.07
C ALA A 59 -15.04 2.43 1.22
N VAL A 60 -14.72 3.60 0.68
CA VAL A 60 -13.46 3.84 -0.06
C VAL A 60 -12.26 3.75 0.89
N ALA A 61 -12.34 4.40 2.06
CA ALA A 61 -11.29 4.36 3.08
C ALA A 61 -10.98 2.93 3.51
N LEU A 62 -12.00 2.13 3.83
CA LEU A 62 -11.85 0.73 4.19
C LEU A 62 -11.29 -0.10 3.03
N ALA A 63 -11.73 0.14 1.79
CA ALA A 63 -11.18 -0.54 0.62
C ALA A 63 -9.69 -0.23 0.44
N THR A 64 -9.28 1.03 0.60
CA THR A 64 -7.87 1.45 0.54
C THR A 64 -7.03 0.78 1.61
N VAL A 65 -7.52 0.67 2.85
CA VAL A 65 -6.86 -0.06 3.94
C VAL A 65 -6.65 -1.53 3.58
N MET A 66 -7.71 -2.21 3.11
CA MET A 66 -7.63 -3.62 2.71
C MET A 66 -6.68 -3.85 1.53
N LEU A 67 -6.66 -2.94 0.56
CA LEU A 67 -5.74 -3.00 -0.59
C LEU A 67 -4.29 -2.72 -0.19
N GLY A 68 -4.05 -1.79 0.73
CA GLY A 68 -2.73 -1.54 1.33
C GLY A 68 -2.21 -2.79 2.04
N LEU A 69 -3.07 -3.45 2.82
CA LEU A 69 -2.75 -4.71 3.49
C LEU A 69 -2.44 -5.83 2.49
N LEU A 70 -3.27 -5.98 1.45
CA LEU A 70 -3.03 -6.94 0.37
C LEU A 70 -1.67 -6.69 -0.31
N MET A 71 -1.32 -5.43 -0.54
CA MET A 71 -0.04 -5.04 -1.13
C MET A 71 1.13 -5.42 -0.21
N MET A 72 1.01 -5.23 1.10
CA MET A 72 2.05 -5.64 2.05
C MET A 72 2.24 -7.17 2.08
N ILE A 73 1.15 -7.94 2.04
CA ILE A 73 1.21 -9.42 2.12
C ILE A 73 1.80 -10.03 0.83
N THR A 74 1.48 -9.46 -0.34
CA THR A 74 1.83 -10.08 -1.64
C THR A 74 3.21 -9.72 -2.17
N ARG A 75 3.97 -8.86 -1.46
CA ARG A 75 5.22 -8.26 -1.94
C ARG A 75 6.39 -8.59 -1.01
N ARG A 76 7.52 -8.95 -1.62
CA ARG A 76 8.78 -9.31 -0.92
C ARG A 76 9.71 -8.14 -0.65
N HIS A 77 9.74 -7.14 -1.53
CA HIS A 77 10.60 -5.98 -1.34
C HIS A 77 10.05 -5.03 -0.28
N ALA A 78 10.90 -4.63 0.65
CA ALA A 78 10.56 -3.72 1.75
C ALA A 78 9.98 -2.38 1.24
N VAL A 79 10.46 -1.87 0.10
CA VAL A 79 9.95 -0.65 -0.56
C VAL A 79 8.47 -0.77 -0.91
N THR A 80 8.07 -1.88 -1.54
CA THR A 80 6.66 -2.12 -1.89
C THR A 80 5.78 -2.33 -0.67
N GLN A 81 6.31 -2.92 0.40
CA GLN A 81 5.56 -3.05 1.67
C GLN A 81 5.32 -1.68 2.30
N ILE A 82 6.30 -0.77 2.28
CA ILE A 82 6.13 0.59 2.80
C ILE A 82 5.13 1.40 1.97
N ILE A 83 5.11 1.24 0.64
CA ILE A 83 4.06 1.86 -0.19
C ILE A 83 2.68 1.33 0.21
N GLY A 84 2.55 0.03 0.48
CA GLY A 84 1.31 -0.57 0.99
C GLY A 84 0.92 -0.02 2.37
N PHE A 85 1.88 0.17 3.26
CA PHE A 85 1.69 0.76 4.59
C PHE A 85 1.20 2.22 4.50
N LEU A 86 1.88 3.07 3.73
CA LEU A 86 1.49 4.46 3.52
C LEU A 86 0.09 4.57 2.87
N ALA A 87 -0.24 3.66 1.95
CA ALA A 87 -1.59 3.61 1.38
C ALA A 87 -2.64 3.25 2.44
N MET A 88 -2.32 2.32 3.35
CA MET A 88 -3.18 1.95 4.46
C MET A 88 -3.43 3.12 5.42
N GLU A 89 -2.37 3.84 5.82
CA GLU A 89 -2.48 5.03 6.67
C GLU A 89 -3.37 6.10 6.03
N ASN A 90 -3.15 6.41 4.75
CA ASN A 90 -4.00 7.35 4.01
C ASN A 90 -5.48 6.90 3.99
N GLY A 91 -5.73 5.61 3.87
CA GLY A 91 -7.09 5.05 3.99
C GLY A 91 -7.68 5.28 5.39
N LEU A 92 -6.92 5.07 6.45
CA LEU A 92 -7.38 5.32 7.83
C LEU A 92 -7.66 6.81 8.08
N PHE A 93 -6.84 7.71 7.54
CA PHE A 93 -7.10 9.15 7.62
C PHE A 93 -8.42 9.52 6.93
N PHE A 94 -8.70 8.98 5.74
CA PHE A 94 -10.00 9.20 5.09
C PHE A 94 -11.18 8.68 5.93
N ALA A 95 -11.03 7.53 6.59
CA ALA A 95 -12.07 7.02 7.49
C ALA A 95 -12.31 7.98 8.67
N ALA A 96 -11.24 8.48 9.29
CA ALA A 96 -11.30 9.38 10.43
C ALA A 96 -11.91 10.74 10.06
N THR A 97 -11.49 11.36 8.95
CA THR A 97 -12.08 12.60 8.45
C THR A 97 -13.56 12.43 8.12
N SER A 98 -13.93 11.29 7.53
CA SER A 98 -15.32 10.98 7.21
C SER A 98 -16.17 10.81 8.47
N ALA A 99 -15.63 10.21 9.53
CA ALA A 99 -16.34 10.01 10.79
C ALA A 99 -16.53 11.32 11.58
N THR A 100 -15.65 12.30 11.41
CA THR A 100 -15.63 13.55 12.19
C THR A 100 -16.22 14.78 11.47
N TYR A 101 -16.81 14.63 10.28
CA TYR A 101 -17.44 15.73 9.51
C TYR A 101 -16.51 16.93 9.24
N GLY A 102 -15.24 16.64 8.94
CA GLY A 102 -14.20 17.65 8.72
C GLY A 102 -13.24 17.68 9.90
N MET A 103 -12.00 17.23 9.64
CA MET A 103 -10.93 17.25 10.62
C MET A 103 -10.43 18.68 10.82
N PRO A 104 -10.06 19.10 12.03
CA PRO A 104 -9.38 20.37 12.24
C PRO A 104 -8.07 20.45 11.45
N LEU A 105 -7.70 21.65 10.99
CA LEU A 105 -6.46 21.89 10.23
C LEU A 105 -5.18 21.41 10.95
N VAL A 106 -5.20 21.41 12.29
CA VAL A 106 -4.11 20.85 13.11
C VAL A 106 -3.91 19.35 12.84
N VAL A 107 -5.00 18.61 12.62
CA VAL A 107 -4.93 17.19 12.35
C VAL A 107 -4.43 16.93 10.94
N GLU A 108 -4.88 17.71 9.94
CA GLU A 108 -4.37 17.60 8.56
C GLU A 108 -2.86 17.85 8.48
N LEU A 109 -2.35 18.86 9.19
CA LEU A 109 -0.91 19.10 9.30
C LEU A 109 -0.18 17.98 10.05
N GLY A 110 -0.83 17.40 11.07
CA GLY A 110 -0.33 16.22 11.78
C GLY A 110 -0.14 15.02 10.85
N VAL A 111 -1.11 14.75 9.96
CA VAL A 111 -1.00 13.69 8.94
C VAL A 111 0.17 13.93 7.99
N GLY A 112 0.31 15.17 7.50
CA GLY A 112 1.43 15.51 6.61
C GLY A 112 2.79 15.34 7.28
N LEU A 113 2.88 15.72 8.56
CA LEU A 113 4.09 15.53 9.37
C LEU A 113 4.38 14.05 9.63
N ASP A 114 3.35 13.26 9.91
CA ASP A 114 3.46 11.81 10.14
C ASP A 114 4.06 11.09 8.92
N ILE A 115 3.54 11.39 7.72
CA ILE A 115 4.06 10.84 6.46
C ILE A 115 5.53 11.24 6.25
N LEU A 116 5.92 12.48 6.59
CA LEU A 116 7.30 12.94 6.48
C LEU A 116 8.23 12.18 7.44
N ILE A 117 7.81 12.01 8.69
CA ILE A 117 8.56 11.27 9.71
C ILE A 117 8.69 9.79 9.31
N ALA A 118 7.60 9.16 8.87
CA ALA A 118 7.59 7.79 8.39
C ALA A 118 8.57 7.60 7.21
N ALA A 119 8.53 8.48 6.21
CA ALA A 119 9.45 8.44 5.08
C ALA A 119 10.92 8.59 5.50
N PHE A 120 11.20 9.47 6.46
CA PHE A 120 12.56 9.66 7.00
C PHE A 120 13.06 8.42 7.74
N ILE A 121 12.23 7.86 8.63
CA ILE A 121 12.55 6.64 9.38
C ILE A 121 12.79 5.47 8.42
N PHE A 122 11.92 5.26 7.45
CA PHE A 122 12.09 4.20 6.46
C PHE A 122 13.32 4.40 5.58
N GLY A 123 13.65 5.65 5.22
CA GLY A 123 14.88 5.98 4.51
C GLY A 123 16.11 5.52 5.29
N ILE A 124 16.19 5.82 6.59
CA ILE A 124 17.29 5.37 7.46
C ILE A 124 17.33 3.84 7.51
N PHE A 125 16.19 3.18 7.73
CA PHE A 125 16.14 1.71 7.76
C PHE A 125 16.61 1.08 6.46
N PHE A 126 16.26 1.63 5.29
CA PHE A 126 16.75 1.10 4.02
C PHE A 126 18.26 1.20 3.87
N PHE A 127 18.87 2.32 4.28
CA PHE A 127 20.32 2.43 4.27
C PHE A 127 20.97 1.41 5.20
N HIS A 128 20.42 1.25 6.41
CA HIS A 128 20.95 0.32 7.40
C HIS A 128 20.80 -1.16 7.00
N ILE A 129 19.61 -1.53 6.50
CA ILE A 129 19.33 -2.89 6.02
C ILE A 129 20.23 -3.21 4.82
N ARG A 130 20.36 -2.29 3.87
CA ARG A 130 21.21 -2.50 2.70
C ARG A 130 22.69 -2.64 3.09
N GLU A 131 23.17 -1.88 4.07
CA GLU A 131 24.54 -2.01 4.58
C GLU A 131 24.76 -3.34 5.32
N THR A 132 23.73 -3.87 5.98
CA THR A 132 23.82 -5.11 6.79
C THR A 132 23.61 -6.38 5.94
N PHE A 133 22.68 -6.37 5.00
CA PHE A 133 22.18 -7.56 4.30
C PHE A 133 22.41 -7.55 2.78
N ASP A 134 23.01 -6.48 2.22
CA ASP A 134 23.21 -6.22 0.78
C ASP A 134 21.93 -6.37 -0.10
N SER A 135 20.76 -6.49 0.53
CA SER A 135 19.47 -6.73 -0.11
C SER A 135 18.33 -6.11 0.72
N LEU A 136 17.26 -5.71 0.02
CA LEU A 136 16.01 -5.22 0.62
C LEU A 136 14.86 -6.24 0.48
N ASP A 137 15.19 -7.49 0.15
CA ASP A 137 14.26 -8.61 0.14
C ASP A 137 14.02 -9.14 1.55
N VAL A 138 12.77 -9.02 2.02
CA VAL A 138 12.36 -9.42 3.36
C VAL A 138 12.42 -10.94 3.56
N GLU A 139 12.27 -11.74 2.50
CA GLU A 139 12.37 -13.21 2.60
C GLU A 139 13.82 -13.67 2.76
N GLN A 140 14.77 -12.99 2.10
CA GLN A 140 16.20 -13.24 2.31
C GLN A 140 16.62 -12.91 3.74
N MET A 141 16.15 -11.77 4.27
CA MET A 141 16.39 -11.40 5.68
C MET A 141 15.76 -12.41 6.65
N ALA A 142 14.58 -12.95 6.36
CA ALA A 142 13.93 -13.96 7.19
C ALA A 142 14.73 -15.26 7.25
N ARG A 143 15.31 -15.71 6.12
CA ARG A 143 16.14 -16.92 6.06
C ARG A 143 17.45 -16.80 6.82
N LEU A 144 18.10 -15.64 6.77
CA LEU A 144 19.35 -15.40 7.52
C LEU A 144 19.17 -15.52 9.04
N LYS A 145 17.97 -15.23 9.54
CA LYS A 145 17.63 -15.38 10.96
C LYS A 145 17.38 -16.83 11.39
N GLU A 146 17.14 -17.74 10.45
CA GLU A 146 16.90 -19.17 10.75
C GLU A 146 18.20 -20.00 10.74
N GLU A 147 19.29 -19.47 10.18
CA GLU A 147 20.61 -20.14 10.14
C GLU A 147 21.51 -19.81 11.36
N GLU A 148 21.08 -18.89 12.23
CA GLU A 148 21.66 -18.60 13.56
C GLU A 148 20.77 -19.14 14.70
#